data_AF-A0AA97ALF8-F1
#
_entry.id   AF-A0AA97ALF8-F1
#
_cell.length_a   1.000
_cell.length_b   1.000
_cell.length_c   1.000
_cell.angle_alpha   90.00
_cell.angle_beta   90.00
_cell.angle_gamma   90.00
#
_symmetry.space_group_name_H-M   'P 1'
#
loop_
_entity.id
_entity.type
_entity.pdbx_description
1 polymer ?
#
loop_
_entity_poly.entity_id
_entity_poly.type
_entity_poly.pdbx_seq_one_letter_code
_entity_poly.pdbx_strand_id
1 'polypeptide(L)'
;MRTVSAPPLPFSQSIALLPLLRRDELGQQAAAQFFASTTPKPLANFWHRSSQNLSRTLSRNHRQSQSSRSAKLPNLRSKRSKSMFNLPMRPGFTLSSHSDSGLLGDNKTTAASVDLFGLTSPNVKVSLQGTSLVTTANAAGQFLFTDIPLSPGTRSLTVAAQNRFGTRRFTASLERVTADSVDAVLNWNATILRTLRAEGVGGLTAARTLAIAHVAIDDAVNALVGNTRLYRPVAEPIPASASVAATVAGAAYQVLSQLYPRQKPRLDAELLAWLTALSESETAEASGVAFGQTVADGILAARRDDGSDRSLAYRAKIKPGLWRPTPPRFLPAAGVAWRQVAPFVLQQAAQFRPEAPPRLASRTYADQLNQVKRLGQIDSTSRTAEQTQIARFWLGNPGTSTFPGLWNEIAAQTAEQTRTTLLNNARLFAQLNLALVDASIAAWDTKYTYRSWRPVTAIRLAGSDGNAATRAVPDWQSFLETPAHPDYVSAHSTFAGAAATVLTRTFGSYRFTATSFDLPGIRRSFQSFGEAATEAGMSRIYGGIHTMSANRAGVRLGRQVANYVLQVRE
;
A
#
# COMPACT_ATOMS: atom_id res chain seq x y z
N MET A 1 -35.30 -13.95 -55.76
CA MET A 1 -35.32 -12.96 -54.64
C MET A 1 -33.87 -12.53 -54.35
N ARG A 2 -33.63 -11.40 -53.67
CA ARG A 2 -32.31 -10.75 -53.65
C ARG A 2 -31.28 -11.46 -52.77
N THR A 3 -30.11 -11.75 -53.35
CA THR A 3 -28.86 -12.12 -52.66
C THR A 3 -27.93 -10.92 -52.60
N VAL A 4 -27.50 -10.51 -51.40
CA VAL A 4 -26.48 -9.47 -51.14
C VAL A 4 -25.72 -9.92 -49.88
N SER A 5 -24.65 -10.71 -50.00
CA SER A 5 -23.24 -10.29 -50.12
C SER A 5 -22.72 -9.43 -48.96
N ALA A 6 -21.75 -9.98 -48.22
CA ALA A 6 -21.06 -9.31 -47.11
C ALA A 6 -19.87 -8.45 -47.60
N PRO A 7 -19.51 -7.37 -46.89
CA PRO A 7 -18.32 -6.56 -47.20
C PRO A 7 -17.02 -7.23 -46.71
N PRO A 8 -15.85 -6.93 -47.33
CA PRO A 8 -14.59 -7.60 -47.04
C PRO A 8 -13.78 -6.97 -45.89
N LEU A 9 -12.84 -7.75 -45.33
CA LEU A 9 -11.68 -7.24 -44.59
C LEU A 9 -10.71 -6.54 -45.55
N PRO A 10 -10.07 -5.44 -45.12
CA PRO A 10 -8.61 -5.41 -45.10
C PRO A 10 -8.08 -4.67 -43.83
N PHE A 11 -7.06 -5.12 -43.12
CA PHE A 11 -5.67 -5.20 -43.59
C PHE A 11 -4.84 -6.11 -42.67
N SER A 12 -3.94 -6.92 -43.24
CA SER A 12 -2.89 -7.57 -42.47
C SER A 12 -1.78 -6.56 -42.14
N GLN A 13 -1.62 -6.20 -40.87
CA GLN A 13 -0.34 -5.64 -40.41
C GLN A 13 0.53 -6.80 -39.94
N SER A 14 1.49 -7.19 -40.77
CA SER A 14 2.55 -8.12 -40.40
C SER A 14 3.29 -7.57 -39.18
N ILE A 15 3.28 -8.30 -38.07
CA ILE A 15 4.07 -7.96 -36.89
C ILE A 15 5.54 -8.00 -37.31
N ALA A 16 6.18 -6.84 -37.35
CA ALA A 16 7.60 -6.76 -37.63
C ALA A 16 8.37 -7.39 -36.46
N LEU A 17 8.94 -8.58 -36.70
CA LEU A 17 9.98 -9.14 -35.85
C LEU A 17 11.09 -8.09 -35.72
N LEU A 18 11.28 -7.58 -34.50
CA LEU A 18 12.45 -6.78 -34.18
C LEU A 18 13.69 -7.64 -34.47
N PRO A 19 14.60 -7.21 -35.36
CA PRO A 19 15.85 -7.92 -35.54
C PRO A 19 16.62 -7.82 -34.23
N LEU A 20 17.05 -8.98 -33.71
CA LEU A 20 18.01 -9.06 -32.61
C LEU A 20 19.29 -8.33 -33.05
N LEU A 21 19.42 -7.07 -32.64
CA LEU A 21 20.67 -6.34 -32.78
C LEU A 21 21.73 -7.07 -31.98
N ARG A 22 22.92 -7.21 -32.58
CA ARG A 22 24.00 -8.00 -32.03
C ARG A 22 24.36 -7.49 -30.64
N ARG A 23 24.78 -8.42 -29.77
CA ARG A 23 25.54 -8.07 -28.56
C ARG A 23 26.77 -7.25 -28.99
N ASP A 24 27.22 -6.39 -28.08
CA ASP A 24 28.29 -5.38 -28.21
C ASP A 24 27.89 -4.00 -28.79
N GLU A 25 28.65 -2.99 -28.34
CA GLU A 25 28.68 -1.55 -28.71
C GLU A 25 27.47 -0.62 -28.41
N LEU A 26 26.22 -1.07 -28.22
CA LEU A 26 25.12 -0.14 -27.86
C LEU A 26 24.96 0.20 -26.36
N GLY A 27 25.80 -0.37 -25.49
CA GLY A 27 25.67 -0.26 -24.03
C GLY A 27 26.10 1.06 -23.37
N GLN A 28 26.64 2.05 -24.09
CA GLN A 28 27.27 3.24 -23.46
C GLN A 28 26.73 4.62 -23.86
N GLN A 29 25.87 4.76 -24.88
CA GLN A 29 25.42 6.10 -25.33
C GLN A 29 23.97 6.47 -24.98
N ALA A 30 23.10 5.50 -24.66
CA ALA A 30 21.72 5.78 -24.26
C ALA A 30 21.58 6.51 -22.90
N ALA A 31 22.59 6.41 -22.03
CA ALA A 31 22.54 6.95 -20.66
C ALA A 31 22.83 8.47 -20.57
N ALA A 32 23.34 9.11 -21.63
CA ALA A 32 24.00 10.41 -21.53
C ALA A 32 23.16 11.64 -21.95
N GLN A 33 21.97 11.47 -22.55
CA GLN A 33 21.21 12.58 -23.16
C GLN A 33 19.89 12.97 -22.48
N PHE A 34 19.52 12.36 -21.34
CA PHE A 34 18.26 12.72 -20.65
C PHE A 34 18.38 13.91 -19.66
N PHE A 35 19.52 14.60 -19.61
CA PHE A 35 19.82 15.67 -18.63
C PHE A 35 19.81 17.10 -19.21
N ALA A 36 18.92 17.42 -20.17
CA ALA A 36 18.78 18.79 -20.69
C ALA A 36 17.41 19.18 -21.30
N SER A 37 16.28 19.06 -20.57
CA SER A 37 15.16 20.04 -20.63
C SER A 37 13.90 19.63 -19.86
N THR A 38 13.58 20.36 -18.79
CA THR A 38 12.24 20.90 -18.43
C THR A 38 12.29 21.47 -17.01
N THR A 39 12.24 22.79 -16.86
CA THR A 39 12.25 23.46 -15.55
C THR A 39 10.81 23.76 -15.08
N PRO A 40 10.33 23.18 -13.97
CA PRO A 40 9.06 23.61 -13.37
C PRO A 40 9.22 24.98 -12.70
N LYS A 41 8.47 25.98 -13.17
CA LYS A 41 8.37 27.27 -12.45
C LYS A 41 7.60 27.06 -11.13
N PRO A 42 8.02 27.69 -10.01
CA PRO A 42 7.36 27.49 -8.72
C PRO A 42 6.02 28.25 -8.65
N LEU A 43 4.92 27.51 -8.47
CA LEU A 43 3.63 28.10 -8.08
C LEU A 43 3.57 28.34 -6.57
N ALA A 44 4.34 29.33 -6.11
CA ALA A 44 4.24 29.87 -4.76
C ALA A 44 3.39 31.14 -4.78
N ASN A 45 2.12 31.04 -4.34
CA ASN A 45 1.34 32.14 -3.73
C ASN A 45 -0.09 31.70 -3.38
N PHE A 46 -0.41 31.64 -2.09
CA PHE A 46 -1.70 32.11 -1.55
C PHE A 46 -1.53 32.37 -0.04
N TRP A 47 -2.37 33.24 0.52
CA TRP A 47 -2.36 33.72 1.92
C TRP A 47 -1.23 34.70 2.30
N HIS A 48 -1.36 35.97 1.90
CA HIS A 48 -0.95 37.06 2.79
C HIS A 48 -1.76 38.36 2.61
N ARG A 49 -2.73 38.56 3.52
CA ARG A 49 -3.49 39.76 3.92
C ARG A 49 -4.69 39.24 4.77
N SER A 50 -5.12 39.85 5.87
CA SER A 50 -4.96 41.25 6.33
C SER A 50 -4.91 41.35 7.87
N SER A 51 -4.09 42.25 8.43
CA SER A 51 -4.42 43.02 9.66
C SER A 51 -3.34 44.06 10.03
N GLN A 52 -3.52 45.29 9.55
CA GLN A 52 -2.92 46.54 10.05
C GLN A 52 -3.89 47.67 9.62
N ASN A 53 -4.20 48.72 10.38
CA ASN A 53 -3.96 49.06 11.80
C ASN A 53 -5.21 49.78 12.32
N LEU A 54 -5.42 49.82 13.64
CA LEU A 54 -6.20 50.88 14.29
C LEU A 54 -5.58 51.19 15.66
N SER A 55 -5.73 52.44 16.14
CA SER A 55 -4.75 53.03 17.04
C SER A 55 -5.35 53.84 18.21
N ARG A 56 -4.52 53.96 19.26
CA ARG A 56 -4.27 55.17 20.09
C ARG A 56 -5.12 55.48 21.34
N THR A 57 -4.38 55.42 22.47
CA THR A 57 -4.34 56.36 23.63
C THR A 57 -5.48 56.45 24.65
N LEU A 58 -5.12 56.30 25.94
CA LEU A 58 -5.18 57.27 27.09
C LEU A 58 -5.15 56.46 28.42
N SER A 59 -4.74 56.96 29.61
CA SER A 59 -3.68 57.93 29.99
C SER A 59 -3.53 58.00 31.52
N ARG A 60 -2.31 57.82 32.08
CA ARG A 60 -1.87 58.20 33.45
C ARG A 60 -2.68 57.53 34.62
N ASN A 61 -2.28 57.49 35.90
CA ASN A 61 -1.22 58.11 36.72
C ASN A 61 -0.94 57.17 37.96
N HIS A 62 -0.05 57.35 38.97
CA HIS A 62 0.98 58.34 39.33
C HIS A 62 2.01 57.74 40.36
N ARG A 63 3.03 58.53 40.75
CA ARG A 63 3.77 58.66 42.05
C ARG A 63 3.92 57.48 43.05
N GLN A 64 5.16 57.04 43.39
CA GLN A 64 6.06 57.47 44.51
C GLN A 64 5.86 56.65 45.83
N SER A 65 6.87 56.36 46.67
CA SER A 65 8.34 56.62 46.61
C SER A 65 9.17 55.76 47.59
N GLN A 66 10.46 55.63 47.26
CA GLN A 66 11.62 55.38 48.16
C GLN A 66 11.78 54.02 48.87
N SER A 67 12.99 53.82 49.39
CA SER A 67 13.66 52.53 49.58
C SER A 67 14.13 52.31 51.02
N SER A 68 14.28 51.04 51.39
CA SER A 68 15.28 50.58 52.37
C SER A 68 15.85 49.21 51.97
N ARG A 69 16.97 48.80 52.57
CA ARG A 69 17.81 47.67 52.14
C ARG A 69 17.23 46.33 52.65
N SER A 70 16.95 45.35 51.78
CA SER A 70 17.88 44.44 51.09
C SER A 70 18.54 43.37 51.99
N ALA A 71 17.86 42.24 52.15
CA ALA A 71 18.45 40.94 52.46
C ALA A 71 18.22 39.98 51.27
N LYS A 72 19.18 39.11 50.93
CA LYS A 72 19.18 38.33 49.68
C LYS A 72 18.57 36.93 49.86
N LEU A 73 17.54 36.62 49.07
CA LEU A 73 17.16 35.25 48.69
C LEU A 73 16.95 35.18 47.17
N PRO A 74 17.58 34.23 46.44
CA PRO A 74 17.55 34.22 44.97
C PRO A 74 16.25 33.64 44.39
N ASN A 75 15.74 34.28 43.34
CA ASN A 75 14.53 33.87 42.62
C ASN A 75 14.63 32.47 42.00
N LEU A 76 13.61 31.62 42.24
CA LEU A 76 13.34 30.41 41.47
C LEU A 76 12.81 30.75 40.05
N ARG A 77 13.67 31.30 39.19
CA ARG A 77 13.35 31.46 37.77
C ARG A 77 13.23 30.09 37.09
N SER A 78 12.11 29.92 36.39
CA SER A 78 11.82 28.93 35.34
C SER A 78 12.82 27.77 35.15
N LYS A 79 12.40 26.54 35.47
CA LYS A 79 13.03 25.32 34.95
C LYS A 79 12.90 25.27 33.42
N ARG A 80 13.78 25.97 32.69
CA ARG A 80 14.03 25.67 31.28
C ARG A 80 14.44 24.19 31.20
N SER A 81 13.81 23.44 30.30
CA SER A 81 14.20 22.05 30.05
C SER A 81 15.69 21.98 29.73
N LYS A 82 16.41 21.04 30.39
CA LYS A 82 17.79 20.74 29.99
C LYS A 82 17.73 20.13 28.60
N SER A 83 18.13 20.90 27.59
CA SER A 83 18.44 20.39 26.26
C SER A 83 19.53 19.33 26.39
N MET A 84 19.16 18.04 26.38
CA MET A 84 20.13 16.96 26.44
C MET A 84 21.02 17.02 25.19
N PHE A 85 22.33 17.09 25.41
CA PHE A 85 23.34 17.12 24.36
C PHE A 85 23.46 15.73 23.71
N ASN A 86 22.52 15.43 22.81
CA ASN A 86 22.37 14.11 22.26
C ASN A 86 23.24 13.89 21.01
N LEU A 87 23.94 12.76 21.03
CA LEU A 87 24.40 12.07 19.83
C LEU A 87 23.24 11.92 18.82
N PRO A 88 23.52 11.84 17.51
CA PRO A 88 22.47 11.59 16.53
C PRO A 88 21.78 10.26 16.82
N MET A 89 20.53 10.12 16.35
CA MET A 89 19.86 8.82 16.32
C MET A 89 20.76 7.81 15.61
N ARG A 90 20.79 6.57 16.11
CA ARG A 90 21.53 5.50 15.43
C ARG A 90 20.98 5.41 14.01
N PRO A 91 21.82 5.54 12.96
CA PRO A 91 21.33 5.42 11.60
C PRO A 91 20.76 4.01 11.38
N GLY A 92 19.87 3.87 10.42
CA GLY A 92 19.46 2.59 9.84
C GLY A 92 19.36 2.75 8.33
N PHE A 93 19.69 1.72 7.57
CA PHE A 93 19.51 1.69 6.13
C PHE A 93 19.10 0.29 5.66
N THR A 94 18.61 0.22 4.43
CA THR A 94 18.20 -0.97 3.69
C THR A 94 18.43 -0.67 2.20
N LEU A 95 18.25 -1.66 1.32
CA LEU A 95 18.13 -1.40 -0.12
C LEU A 95 16.98 -0.42 -0.41
N SER A 96 17.13 0.43 -1.43
CA SER A 96 16.00 1.18 -1.97
C SER A 96 14.99 0.22 -2.59
N SER A 97 13.70 0.56 -2.59
CA SER A 97 12.67 -0.32 -3.16
C SER A 97 12.81 -0.60 -4.66
N HIS A 98 13.70 0.08 -5.38
CA HIS A 98 14.02 -0.18 -6.80
C HIS A 98 15.29 -1.03 -6.97
N SER A 99 16.16 -1.07 -5.96
CA SER A 99 17.40 -1.87 -5.93
C SER A 99 17.24 -3.20 -5.19
N ASP A 100 16.06 -3.41 -4.62
CA ASP A 100 15.61 -4.58 -3.86
C ASP A 100 14.79 -5.49 -4.80
N SER A 101 15.27 -6.71 -5.04
CA SER A 101 14.67 -7.68 -5.97
C SER A 101 14.39 -9.01 -5.27
N GLY A 102 13.24 -9.61 -5.57
CA GLY A 102 12.66 -10.63 -4.70
C GLY A 102 11.83 -9.99 -3.57
N LEU A 103 12.24 -10.14 -2.31
CA LEU A 103 11.43 -9.77 -1.15
C LEU A 103 11.85 -8.42 -0.52
N LEU A 104 11.02 -7.39 -0.75
CA LEU A 104 11.22 -6.05 -0.21
C LEU A 104 11.55 -6.00 1.29
N GLY A 105 12.79 -5.63 1.60
CA GLY A 105 13.33 -5.49 2.96
C GLY A 105 14.05 -6.73 3.53
N ASP A 106 14.35 -7.73 2.70
CA ASP A 106 15.24 -8.86 3.04
C ASP A 106 16.74 -8.52 2.94
N ASN A 107 17.08 -7.39 2.29
CA ASN A 107 18.42 -6.92 1.92
C ASN A 107 19.13 -7.74 0.82
N LYS A 108 18.38 -8.48 -0.01
CA LYS A 108 18.88 -9.23 -1.17
C LYS A 108 18.64 -8.48 -2.47
N THR A 109 19.46 -8.78 -3.48
CA THR A 109 19.29 -8.24 -4.83
C THR A 109 19.98 -9.08 -5.89
N THR A 110 19.53 -8.97 -7.13
CA THR A 110 20.25 -9.43 -8.32
C THR A 110 21.11 -8.32 -8.93
N ALA A 111 20.83 -7.06 -8.59
CA ALA A 111 21.44 -5.87 -9.18
C ALA A 111 22.93 -5.73 -8.82
N ALA A 112 23.76 -5.40 -9.81
CA ALA A 112 25.19 -5.16 -9.62
C ALA A 112 25.52 -3.78 -9.00
N SER A 113 24.54 -2.88 -8.97
CA SER A 113 24.60 -1.54 -8.38
C SER A 113 23.30 -1.27 -7.62
N VAL A 114 23.38 -0.67 -6.43
CA VAL A 114 22.22 -0.45 -5.55
C VAL A 114 22.18 0.94 -4.91
N ASP A 115 20.97 1.46 -4.76
CA ASP A 115 20.69 2.61 -3.91
C ASP A 115 20.42 2.14 -2.48
N LEU A 116 20.91 2.90 -1.49
CA LEU A 116 20.73 2.64 -0.07
C LEU A 116 19.90 3.75 0.58
N PHE A 117 18.66 3.44 0.94
CA PHE A 117 17.77 4.37 1.65
C PHE A 117 17.87 4.17 3.16
N GLY A 118 17.85 5.26 3.93
CA GLY A 118 17.95 5.17 5.39
C GLY A 118 17.40 6.36 6.17
N LEU A 119 17.40 6.19 7.49
CA LEU A 119 16.90 7.15 8.49
C LEU A 119 17.92 7.39 9.61
N THR A 120 17.99 8.64 10.08
CA THR A 120 18.76 9.08 11.26
C THR A 120 18.13 10.39 11.79
N SER A 121 18.86 11.19 12.58
CA SER A 121 18.39 12.51 13.00
C SER A 121 18.33 13.50 11.81
N PRO A 122 17.33 14.39 11.75
CA PRO A 122 17.28 15.44 10.73
C PRO A 122 18.54 16.31 10.65
N ASN A 123 18.92 16.69 9.42
CA ASN A 123 19.99 17.64 9.11
C ASN A 123 21.38 17.27 9.66
N VAL A 124 21.68 15.97 9.81
CA VAL A 124 23.02 15.46 10.20
C VAL A 124 23.80 14.92 9.00
N LYS A 125 25.13 15.00 9.07
CA LYS A 125 26.02 14.41 8.06
C LYS A 125 25.97 12.88 8.14
N VAL A 126 25.91 12.21 7.01
CA VAL A 126 25.88 10.74 6.91
C VAL A 126 26.96 10.27 5.94
N SER A 127 27.73 9.24 6.28
CA SER A 127 28.77 8.67 5.39
C SER A 127 28.77 7.15 5.37
N LEU A 128 29.04 6.59 4.19
CA LEU A 128 29.17 5.16 3.97
C LEU A 128 30.65 4.76 4.22
N GLN A 129 30.90 4.10 5.35
CA GLN A 129 32.25 3.75 5.81
C GLN A 129 32.93 2.80 4.81
N GLY A 130 34.23 3.02 4.55
CA GLY A 130 34.96 2.30 3.50
C GLY A 130 34.80 2.87 2.09
N THR A 131 34.12 4.02 1.94
CA THR A 131 33.99 4.76 0.68
C THR A 131 34.23 6.26 0.90
N SER A 132 34.34 7.03 -0.18
CA SER A 132 34.33 8.50 -0.16
C SER A 132 32.92 9.10 -0.02
N LEU A 133 31.86 8.28 -0.03
CA LEU A 133 30.48 8.76 -0.19
C LEU A 133 29.92 9.36 1.10
N VAL A 134 29.41 10.58 0.95
CA VAL A 134 28.86 11.43 2.01
C VAL A 134 27.57 12.06 1.52
N THR A 135 26.55 12.07 2.37
CA THR A 135 25.26 12.70 2.15
C THR A 135 24.81 13.44 3.42
N THR A 136 23.68 14.13 3.38
CA THR A 136 23.09 14.80 4.56
C THR A 136 21.64 14.36 4.72
N ALA A 137 21.27 13.94 5.92
CA ALA A 137 19.89 13.57 6.22
C ALA A 137 18.97 14.79 6.11
N ASN A 138 17.83 14.68 5.43
CA ASN A 138 16.91 15.79 5.21
C ASN A 138 16.17 16.22 6.50
N ALA A 139 15.24 17.17 6.39
CA ALA A 139 14.44 17.65 7.53
C ALA A 139 13.54 16.58 8.19
N ALA A 140 13.29 15.45 7.52
CA ALA A 140 12.59 14.28 8.06
C ALA A 140 13.55 13.17 8.57
N GLY A 141 14.87 13.39 8.50
CA GLY A 141 15.89 12.41 8.90
C GLY A 141 16.27 11.39 7.83
N GLN A 142 15.71 11.49 6.62
CA GLN A 142 15.94 10.54 5.54
C GLN A 142 17.26 10.84 4.80
N PHE A 143 17.99 9.80 4.42
CA PHE A 143 19.16 9.92 3.55
C PHE A 143 19.14 8.86 2.44
N LEU A 144 19.89 9.13 1.37
CA LEU A 144 20.08 8.25 0.23
C LEU A 144 21.57 8.24 -0.14
N PHE A 145 22.09 7.07 -0.47
CA PHE A 145 23.26 6.89 -1.33
C PHE A 145 22.78 6.20 -2.61
N THR A 146 23.31 6.58 -3.77
CA THR A 146 23.01 5.92 -5.05
C THR A 146 24.21 5.13 -5.56
N ASP A 147 23.97 4.26 -6.53
CA ASP A 147 25.01 3.65 -7.38
C ASP A 147 26.11 2.87 -6.61
N ILE A 148 25.75 2.19 -5.51
CA ILE A 148 26.69 1.42 -4.70
C ILE A 148 26.97 0.06 -5.38
N PRO A 149 28.19 -0.22 -5.85
CA PRO A 149 28.50 -1.48 -6.51
C PRO A 149 28.46 -2.65 -5.51
N LEU A 150 27.82 -3.75 -5.92
CA LEU A 150 27.63 -4.95 -5.11
C LEU A 150 28.13 -6.19 -5.86
N SER A 151 29.21 -6.79 -5.35
CA SER A 151 29.73 -8.08 -5.80
C SER A 151 28.79 -9.23 -5.37
N PRO A 152 28.73 -10.36 -6.11
CA PRO A 152 28.00 -11.56 -5.69
C PRO A 152 28.34 -12.02 -4.25
N GLY A 153 27.35 -12.55 -3.55
CA GLY A 153 27.45 -12.98 -2.15
C GLY A 153 27.14 -11.88 -1.13
N THR A 154 27.38 -12.17 0.16
CA THR A 154 27.08 -11.25 1.26
C THR A 154 28.16 -10.19 1.46
N ARG A 155 27.77 -8.91 1.49
CA ARG A 155 28.63 -7.76 1.82
C ARG A 155 28.05 -6.97 2.99
N SER A 156 28.84 -6.78 4.04
CA SER A 156 28.46 -5.94 5.17
C SER A 156 28.85 -4.48 4.92
N LEU A 157 27.86 -3.59 4.85
CA LEU A 157 28.04 -2.15 4.68
C LEU A 157 27.75 -1.43 6.01
N THR A 158 28.50 -0.37 6.30
CA THR A 158 28.35 0.40 7.55
C THR A 158 28.11 1.88 7.25
N VAL A 159 27.03 2.44 7.80
CA VAL A 159 26.72 3.86 7.71
C VAL A 159 27.00 4.54 9.05
N ALA A 160 27.61 5.73 9.00
CA ALA A 160 27.88 6.59 10.15
C ALA A 160 27.10 7.90 10.03
N ALA A 161 26.33 8.25 11.06
CA ALA A 161 25.67 9.55 11.19
C ALA A 161 26.42 10.39 12.24
N GLN A 162 26.73 11.65 11.91
CA GLN A 162 27.59 12.54 12.70
C GLN A 162 26.92 13.90 12.91
N ASN A 163 26.91 14.36 14.17
CA ASN A 163 26.63 15.75 14.53
C ASN A 163 27.77 16.31 15.42
N ARG A 164 27.65 17.56 15.87
CA ARG A 164 28.67 18.23 16.71
C ARG A 164 28.92 17.58 18.09
N PHE A 165 28.09 16.61 18.50
CA PHE A 165 28.22 15.86 19.75
C PHE A 165 28.80 14.44 19.54
N GLY A 166 29.09 14.05 18.29
CA GLY A 166 29.74 12.79 17.95
C GLY A 166 28.99 11.97 16.89
N THR A 167 29.36 10.70 16.80
CA THR A 167 28.98 9.80 15.69
C THR A 167 28.29 8.54 16.21
N ARG A 168 27.20 8.11 15.55
CA ARG A 168 26.62 6.77 15.71
C ARG A 168 26.78 5.97 14.42
N ARG A 169 26.96 4.66 14.54
CA ARG A 169 27.12 3.73 13.42
C ARG A 169 26.06 2.62 13.42
N PHE A 170 25.79 2.11 12.23
CA PHE A 170 24.96 0.94 11.99
C PHE A 170 25.49 0.17 10.80
N THR A 171 25.48 -1.14 10.90
CA THR A 171 25.97 -2.08 9.89
C THR A 171 24.82 -2.98 9.51
N ALA A 172 24.61 -3.16 8.20
CA ALA A 172 23.72 -4.17 7.65
C ALA A 172 24.48 -5.01 6.63
N SER A 173 24.18 -6.30 6.60
CA SER A 173 24.62 -7.19 5.54
C SER A 173 23.59 -7.11 4.42
N LEU A 174 24.07 -6.89 3.20
CA LEU A 174 23.32 -7.03 1.95
C LEU A 174 23.85 -8.25 1.21
N GLU A 175 23.02 -8.91 0.41
CA GLU A 175 23.42 -10.10 -0.35
C GLU A 175 23.09 -9.94 -1.82
N ARG A 176 24.09 -10.14 -2.71
CA ARG A 176 23.81 -10.24 -4.14
C ARG A 176 23.70 -11.69 -4.58
N VAL A 177 22.52 -12.06 -5.05
CA VAL A 177 22.14 -13.40 -5.52
C VAL A 177 22.06 -13.45 -7.05
N THR A 178 22.00 -14.65 -7.64
CA THR A 178 21.71 -14.85 -9.08
C THR A 178 20.21 -14.84 -9.32
N ALA A 179 19.73 -14.40 -10.51
CA ALA A 179 18.29 -14.33 -10.76
C ALA A 179 17.64 -15.72 -10.80
N ASP A 180 18.37 -16.75 -11.26
CA ASP A 180 17.92 -18.15 -11.25
C ASP A 180 17.62 -18.69 -9.82
N SER A 181 18.13 -18.02 -8.78
CA SER A 181 17.86 -18.34 -7.37
C SER A 181 16.70 -17.54 -6.75
N VAL A 182 16.15 -16.57 -7.49
CA VAL A 182 15.04 -15.72 -7.05
C VAL A 182 13.74 -16.21 -7.66
N ASP A 183 12.74 -16.45 -6.80
CA ASP A 183 11.40 -16.79 -7.25
C ASP A 183 10.81 -15.64 -8.08
N ALA A 184 10.50 -15.93 -9.35
CA ALA A 184 10.01 -14.93 -10.31
C ALA A 184 8.67 -14.31 -9.87
N VAL A 185 7.79 -15.06 -9.19
CA VAL A 185 6.51 -14.55 -8.70
C VAL A 185 6.73 -13.60 -7.53
N LEU A 186 7.68 -13.90 -6.63
CA LEU A 186 8.05 -12.98 -5.55
C LEU A 186 8.67 -11.69 -6.10
N ASN A 187 9.58 -11.79 -7.07
CA ASN A 187 10.19 -10.59 -7.69
C ASN A 187 9.16 -9.74 -8.43
N TRP A 188 8.29 -10.34 -9.26
CA TRP A 188 7.29 -9.58 -10.00
C TRP A 188 6.14 -9.09 -9.11
N ASN A 189 5.84 -9.75 -7.98
CA ASN A 189 5.03 -9.16 -6.91
C ASN A 189 5.64 -7.85 -6.39
N ALA A 190 6.95 -7.80 -6.13
CA ALA A 190 7.63 -6.57 -5.74
C ALA A 190 7.54 -5.48 -6.84
N THR A 191 7.66 -5.82 -8.13
CA THR A 191 7.45 -4.87 -9.24
C THR A 191 6.00 -4.39 -9.35
N ILE A 192 4.99 -5.23 -9.11
CA ILE A 192 3.59 -4.81 -9.02
C ILE A 192 3.41 -3.81 -7.86
N LEU A 193 3.94 -4.12 -6.67
CA LEU A 193 3.85 -3.25 -5.49
C LEU A 193 4.62 -1.93 -5.67
N ARG A 194 5.81 -1.93 -6.31
CA ARG A 194 6.52 -0.72 -6.77
C ARG A 194 5.61 0.16 -7.64
N THR A 195 4.96 -0.44 -8.63
CA THR A 195 4.12 0.26 -9.61
C THR A 195 2.90 0.91 -8.95
N LEU A 196 2.25 0.20 -8.02
CA LEU A 196 1.12 0.71 -7.23
C LEU A 196 1.48 1.91 -6.33
N ARG A 197 2.69 1.89 -5.73
CA ARG A 197 3.25 3.02 -4.97
C ARG A 197 3.50 4.23 -5.87
N ALA A 198 4.18 4.02 -7.00
CA ALA A 198 4.59 5.08 -7.92
C ALA A 198 3.39 5.81 -8.56
N GLU A 199 2.34 5.08 -8.93
CA GLU A 199 1.11 5.65 -9.47
C GLU A 199 0.15 6.20 -8.38
N GLY A 200 0.48 6.00 -7.10
CA GLY A 200 -0.27 6.56 -5.97
C GLY A 200 -1.73 6.14 -5.91
N VAL A 201 -2.06 4.91 -6.32
CA VAL A 201 -3.46 4.48 -6.52
C VAL A 201 -4.21 4.22 -5.21
N GLY A 202 -5.55 4.26 -5.27
CA GLY A 202 -6.42 3.87 -4.17
C GLY A 202 -6.53 2.34 -4.00
N GLY A 203 -6.78 1.88 -2.78
CA GLY A 203 -6.82 0.44 -2.45
C GLY A 203 -7.83 -0.41 -3.22
N LEU A 204 -8.89 0.17 -3.80
CA LEU A 204 -9.81 -0.55 -4.71
C LEU A 204 -9.13 -0.90 -6.03
N THR A 205 -8.53 0.10 -6.67
CA THR A 205 -7.71 -0.05 -7.88
C THR A 205 -6.55 -1.00 -7.64
N ALA A 206 -5.86 -0.87 -6.50
CA ALA A 206 -4.76 -1.76 -6.13
C ALA A 206 -5.20 -3.23 -6.03
N ALA A 207 -6.31 -3.52 -5.34
CA ALA A 207 -6.85 -4.88 -5.25
C ALA A 207 -7.20 -5.47 -6.63
N ARG A 208 -7.81 -4.67 -7.52
CA ARG A 208 -8.11 -5.11 -8.89
C ARG A 208 -6.85 -5.37 -9.72
N THR A 209 -5.87 -4.48 -9.67
CA THR A 209 -4.59 -4.65 -10.38
C THR A 209 -3.84 -5.89 -9.89
N LEU A 210 -3.74 -6.09 -8.57
CA LEU A 210 -3.12 -7.28 -7.97
C LEU A 210 -3.83 -8.56 -8.41
N ALA A 211 -5.17 -8.57 -8.47
CA ALA A 211 -5.94 -9.72 -8.94
C ALA A 211 -5.67 -10.01 -10.42
N ILE A 212 -5.73 -9.01 -11.30
CA ILE A 212 -5.48 -9.19 -12.74
C ILE A 212 -4.05 -9.68 -12.99
N ALA A 213 -3.06 -9.08 -12.34
CA ALA A 213 -1.65 -9.45 -12.52
C ALA A 213 -1.35 -10.87 -12.03
N HIS A 214 -1.76 -11.20 -10.80
CA HIS A 214 -1.45 -12.51 -10.22
C HIS A 214 -2.28 -13.65 -10.81
N VAL A 215 -3.49 -13.39 -11.31
CA VAL A 215 -4.25 -14.37 -12.10
C VAL A 215 -3.61 -14.61 -13.47
N ALA A 216 -3.10 -13.58 -14.15
CA ALA A 216 -2.37 -13.77 -15.40
C ALA A 216 -1.07 -14.59 -15.22
N ILE A 217 -0.36 -14.37 -14.10
CA ILE A 217 0.81 -15.15 -13.70
C ILE A 217 0.42 -16.61 -13.42
N ASP A 218 -0.61 -16.85 -12.61
CA ASP A 218 -1.07 -18.21 -12.25
C ASP A 218 -1.58 -18.98 -13.48
N ASP A 219 -2.40 -18.37 -14.34
CA ASP A 219 -2.88 -19.04 -15.56
C ASP A 219 -1.72 -19.36 -16.53
N ALA A 220 -0.75 -18.46 -16.69
CA ALA A 220 0.38 -18.70 -17.58
C ALA A 220 1.33 -19.80 -17.06
N VAL A 221 1.65 -19.78 -15.77
CA VAL A 221 2.50 -20.81 -15.14
C VAL A 221 1.79 -22.17 -15.11
N ASN A 222 0.51 -22.22 -14.76
CA ASN A 222 -0.26 -23.48 -14.75
C ASN A 222 -0.38 -24.07 -16.17
N ALA A 223 -0.62 -23.24 -17.20
CA ALA A 223 -0.68 -23.71 -18.58
C ALA A 223 0.64 -24.36 -19.03
N LEU A 224 1.81 -23.74 -18.77
CA LEU A 224 3.11 -24.32 -19.13
C LEU A 224 3.36 -25.68 -18.47
N VAL A 225 2.92 -25.89 -17.23
CA VAL A 225 3.08 -27.18 -16.52
C VAL A 225 1.92 -28.16 -16.77
N GLY A 226 1.04 -27.89 -17.74
CA GLY A 226 -0.08 -28.75 -18.12
C GLY A 226 -1.23 -28.80 -17.11
N ASN A 227 -1.28 -27.90 -16.12
CA ASN A 227 -2.37 -27.82 -15.16
C ASN A 227 -3.54 -27.01 -15.72
N THR A 228 -4.69 -27.67 -15.91
CA THR A 228 -5.89 -27.07 -16.52
C THR A 228 -6.77 -26.26 -15.56
N ARG A 229 -6.38 -26.08 -14.29
CA ARG A 229 -7.13 -25.28 -13.27
C ARG A 229 -7.02 -23.77 -13.46
N LEU A 230 -7.12 -23.30 -14.70
CA LEU A 230 -7.03 -21.89 -15.09
C LEU A 230 -8.26 -21.09 -14.59
N TYR A 231 -8.10 -19.79 -14.39
CA TYR A 231 -9.20 -18.84 -14.18
C TYR A 231 -9.90 -18.53 -15.51
N ARG A 232 -9.14 -18.40 -16.59
CA ARG A 232 -9.62 -18.33 -17.97
C ARG A 232 -8.88 -19.36 -18.83
N PRO A 233 -9.58 -20.20 -19.61
CA PRO A 233 -8.92 -21.09 -20.56
C PRO A 233 -7.97 -20.33 -21.49
N VAL A 234 -6.73 -20.81 -21.59
CA VAL A 234 -5.77 -20.37 -22.61
C VAL A 234 -6.10 -21.12 -23.89
N ALA A 235 -6.50 -20.38 -24.93
CA ALA A 235 -6.90 -20.94 -26.23
C ALA A 235 -5.72 -21.07 -27.21
N GLU A 236 -4.58 -20.44 -26.88
CA GLU A 236 -3.40 -20.37 -27.75
C GLU A 236 -2.44 -21.55 -27.52
N PRO A 237 -1.64 -21.95 -28.53
CA PRO A 237 -0.69 -23.04 -28.39
C PRO A 237 0.32 -22.79 -27.25
N ILE A 238 0.45 -23.78 -26.37
CA ILE A 238 1.38 -23.74 -25.24
C ILE A 238 2.80 -24.04 -25.76
N PRO A 239 3.79 -23.13 -25.60
CA PRO A 239 5.13 -23.33 -26.14
C PRO A 239 5.92 -24.41 -25.36
N ALA A 240 6.44 -25.40 -26.09
CA ALA A 240 7.12 -26.57 -25.51
C ALA A 240 8.48 -26.28 -24.84
N SER A 241 9.02 -25.06 -24.99
CA SER A 241 10.37 -24.68 -24.52
C SER A 241 10.44 -23.26 -23.96
N ALA A 242 9.36 -22.75 -23.37
CA ALA A 242 9.33 -21.42 -22.76
C ALA A 242 9.95 -21.40 -21.35
N SER A 243 10.73 -20.37 -21.05
CA SER A 243 11.18 -20.07 -19.69
C SER A 243 9.98 -19.74 -18.79
N VAL A 244 9.86 -20.44 -17.68
CA VAL A 244 8.83 -20.16 -16.65
C VAL A 244 9.10 -18.79 -16.01
N ALA A 245 10.35 -18.45 -15.75
CA ALA A 245 10.75 -17.17 -15.16
C ALA A 245 10.44 -15.98 -16.08
N ALA A 246 10.68 -16.12 -17.38
CA ALA A 246 10.33 -15.13 -18.39
C ALA A 246 8.81 -15.05 -18.65
N THR A 247 8.08 -16.15 -18.45
CA THR A 247 6.61 -16.20 -18.56
C THR A 247 5.93 -15.42 -17.43
N VAL A 248 6.36 -15.61 -16.18
CA VAL A 248 5.92 -14.78 -15.04
C VAL A 248 6.20 -13.30 -15.32
N ALA A 249 7.39 -13.00 -15.85
CA ALA A 249 7.80 -11.64 -16.19
C ALA A 249 6.91 -11.02 -17.28
N GLY A 250 6.67 -11.72 -18.39
CA GLY A 250 5.82 -11.27 -19.49
C GLY A 250 4.38 -10.99 -19.07
N ALA A 251 3.78 -11.89 -18.28
CA ALA A 251 2.43 -11.72 -17.77
C ALA A 251 2.29 -10.51 -16.84
N ALA A 252 3.22 -10.35 -15.88
CA ALA A 252 3.24 -9.21 -14.97
C ALA A 252 3.49 -7.88 -15.70
N TYR A 253 4.47 -7.86 -16.60
CA TYR A 253 4.81 -6.71 -17.44
C TYR A 253 3.62 -6.24 -18.29
N GLN A 254 2.87 -7.16 -18.92
CA GLN A 254 1.75 -6.80 -19.81
C GLN A 254 0.61 -6.12 -19.03
N VAL A 255 0.24 -6.69 -17.88
CA VAL A 255 -0.79 -6.11 -17.01
C VAL A 255 -0.38 -4.72 -16.52
N LEU A 256 0.86 -4.56 -16.07
CA LEU A 256 1.33 -3.28 -15.54
C LEU A 256 1.52 -2.22 -16.64
N SER A 257 2.01 -2.57 -17.82
CA SER A 257 2.24 -1.63 -18.92
C SER A 257 0.94 -1.16 -19.57
N GLN A 258 -0.10 -2.01 -19.68
CA GLN A 258 -1.42 -1.58 -20.16
C GLN A 258 -2.22 -0.79 -19.12
N LEU A 259 -2.19 -1.19 -17.84
CA LEU A 259 -2.92 -0.45 -16.79
C LEU A 259 -2.22 0.87 -16.41
N TYR A 260 -0.90 0.97 -16.57
CA TYR A 260 -0.10 2.15 -16.23
C TYR A 260 0.92 2.52 -17.34
N PRO A 261 0.48 3.02 -18.51
CA PRO A 261 1.40 3.31 -19.63
C PRO A 261 2.54 4.29 -19.29
N ARG A 262 2.34 5.17 -18.29
CA ARG A 262 3.37 6.09 -17.76
C ARG A 262 4.56 5.37 -17.12
N GLN A 263 4.34 4.16 -16.62
CA GLN A 263 5.36 3.33 -15.98
C GLN A 263 6.11 2.46 -16.99
N LYS A 264 5.65 2.37 -18.26
CA LYS A 264 6.23 1.49 -19.27
C LYS A 264 7.76 1.63 -19.40
N PRO A 265 8.37 2.83 -19.47
CA PRO A 265 9.84 2.93 -19.60
C PRO A 265 10.62 2.32 -18.42
N ARG A 266 10.06 2.33 -17.20
CA ARG A 266 10.65 1.63 -16.04
C ARG A 266 10.41 0.12 -16.12
N LEU A 267 9.23 -0.30 -16.55
CA LEU A 267 8.87 -1.71 -16.71
C LEU A 267 9.66 -2.38 -17.85
N ASP A 268 9.98 -1.64 -18.91
CA ASP A 268 10.87 -2.07 -20.00
C ASP A 268 12.29 -2.33 -19.47
N ALA A 269 12.82 -1.42 -18.65
CA ALA A 269 14.12 -1.57 -18.01
C ALA A 269 14.14 -2.71 -16.97
N GLU A 270 13.11 -2.84 -16.14
CA GLU A 270 12.99 -3.96 -15.16
C GLU A 270 12.84 -5.32 -15.87
N LEU A 271 12.12 -5.39 -17.00
CA LEU A 271 12.03 -6.62 -17.81
C LEU A 271 13.37 -6.97 -18.47
N LEU A 272 14.02 -6.01 -19.13
CA LEU A 272 15.32 -6.23 -19.77
C LEU A 272 16.39 -6.66 -18.75
N ALA A 273 16.43 -6.01 -17.58
CA ALA A 273 17.36 -6.35 -16.51
C ALA A 273 17.07 -7.73 -15.87
N TRP A 274 15.80 -8.16 -15.83
CA TRP A 274 15.43 -9.50 -15.39
C TRP A 274 15.94 -10.56 -16.37
N LEU A 275 15.63 -10.43 -17.66
CA LEU A 275 16.05 -11.40 -18.70
C LEU A 275 17.58 -11.48 -18.81
N THR A 276 18.27 -10.33 -18.84
CA THR A 276 19.75 -10.26 -18.90
C THR A 276 20.44 -10.93 -17.69
N ALA A 277 19.70 -11.21 -16.61
CA ALA A 277 20.23 -11.84 -15.40
C ALA A 277 19.86 -13.34 -15.26
N LEU A 278 19.05 -13.90 -16.16
CA LEU A 278 18.76 -15.33 -16.24
C LEU A 278 19.92 -16.08 -16.93
N SER A 279 20.07 -17.36 -16.60
CA SER A 279 21.02 -18.27 -17.24
C SER A 279 20.37 -19.15 -18.32
N GLU A 280 19.22 -18.73 -18.87
CA GLU A 280 18.43 -19.49 -19.85
C GLU A 280 18.85 -19.16 -21.31
N SER A 281 18.08 -19.64 -22.29
CA SER A 281 18.32 -19.31 -23.71
C SER A 281 17.42 -18.18 -24.18
N GLU A 282 17.95 -17.27 -24.99
CA GLU A 282 17.20 -16.12 -25.55
C GLU A 282 15.89 -16.55 -26.23
N THR A 283 15.88 -17.71 -26.89
CA THR A 283 14.68 -18.30 -27.51
C THR A 283 13.63 -18.75 -26.48
N ALA A 284 14.06 -19.39 -25.39
CA ALA A 284 13.16 -19.82 -24.31
C ALA A 284 12.59 -18.62 -23.55
N GLU A 285 13.42 -17.61 -23.30
CA GLU A 285 13.05 -16.34 -22.68
C GLU A 285 12.04 -15.58 -23.53
N ALA A 286 12.33 -15.33 -24.81
CA ALA A 286 11.43 -14.61 -25.71
C ALA A 286 10.09 -15.34 -25.89
N SER A 287 10.11 -16.68 -26.00
CA SER A 287 8.91 -17.51 -26.07
C SER A 287 8.08 -17.41 -24.78
N GLY A 288 8.73 -17.41 -23.61
CA GLY A 288 8.07 -17.22 -22.33
C GLY A 288 7.44 -15.83 -22.16
N VAL A 289 8.19 -14.76 -22.46
CA VAL A 289 7.67 -13.39 -22.43
C VAL A 289 6.43 -13.25 -23.31
N ALA A 290 6.49 -13.74 -24.56
CA ALA A 290 5.37 -13.67 -25.48
C ALA A 290 4.15 -14.43 -24.95
N PHE A 291 4.32 -15.67 -24.47
CA PHE A 291 3.22 -16.46 -23.92
C PHE A 291 2.59 -15.81 -22.68
N GLY A 292 3.42 -15.31 -21.75
CA GLY A 292 2.95 -14.58 -20.58
C GLY A 292 2.13 -13.33 -20.95
N GLN A 293 2.61 -12.55 -21.92
CA GLN A 293 1.88 -11.39 -22.47
C GLN A 293 0.52 -11.81 -23.06
N THR A 294 0.49 -12.87 -23.87
CA THR A 294 -0.74 -13.41 -24.49
C THR A 294 -1.77 -13.87 -23.46
N VAL A 295 -1.36 -14.54 -22.38
CA VAL A 295 -2.28 -14.94 -21.30
C VAL A 295 -2.81 -13.71 -20.56
N ALA A 296 -1.93 -12.74 -20.25
CA ALA A 296 -2.32 -11.49 -19.62
C ALA A 296 -3.33 -10.68 -20.45
N ASP A 297 -3.17 -10.61 -21.77
CA ASP A 297 -4.12 -9.98 -22.69
C ASP A 297 -5.51 -10.64 -22.61
N GLY A 298 -5.55 -11.97 -22.46
CA GLY A 298 -6.79 -12.71 -22.22
C GLY A 298 -7.51 -12.29 -20.93
N ILE A 299 -6.76 -12.08 -19.83
CA ILE A 299 -7.33 -11.62 -18.55
C ILE A 299 -7.74 -10.13 -18.64
N LEU A 300 -6.91 -9.28 -19.23
CA LEU A 300 -7.18 -7.85 -19.42
C LEU A 300 -8.43 -7.61 -20.28
N ALA A 301 -8.60 -8.38 -21.37
CA ALA A 301 -9.81 -8.36 -22.18
C ALA A 301 -11.04 -8.80 -21.38
N ALA A 302 -10.95 -9.93 -20.65
CA ALA A 302 -12.05 -10.44 -19.82
C ALA A 302 -12.45 -9.51 -18.66
N ARG A 303 -11.58 -8.57 -18.27
CA ARG A 303 -11.84 -7.58 -17.22
C ARG A 303 -12.08 -6.15 -17.73
N ARG A 304 -11.99 -5.90 -19.04
CA ARG A 304 -12.06 -4.56 -19.64
C ARG A 304 -13.31 -3.78 -19.21
N ASP A 305 -14.47 -4.35 -19.47
CA ASP A 305 -15.79 -3.71 -19.25
C ASP A 305 -16.43 -4.11 -17.92
N ASP A 306 -15.62 -4.52 -16.94
CA ASP A 306 -16.08 -5.04 -15.65
C ASP A 306 -16.77 -4.02 -14.74
N GLY A 307 -16.79 -2.74 -15.14
CA GLY A 307 -17.48 -1.65 -14.46
C GLY A 307 -16.68 -0.97 -13.35
N SER A 308 -15.40 -1.28 -13.21
CA SER A 308 -14.49 -0.65 -12.23
C SER A 308 -14.11 0.80 -12.53
N ASP A 309 -14.32 1.24 -13.77
CA ASP A 309 -14.18 2.60 -14.29
C ASP A 309 -15.40 3.49 -14.00
N ARG A 310 -16.58 2.89 -13.79
CA ARG A 310 -17.86 3.58 -13.71
C ARG A 310 -17.89 4.56 -12.53
N SER A 311 -18.44 5.76 -12.79
CA SER A 311 -18.75 6.74 -11.75
C SER A 311 -20.26 6.78 -11.48
N LEU A 312 -20.64 6.83 -10.21
CA LEU A 312 -22.05 6.91 -9.78
C LEU A 312 -22.20 7.97 -8.69
N ALA A 313 -23.09 8.95 -8.91
CA ALA A 313 -23.33 10.02 -7.96
C ALA A 313 -24.12 9.53 -6.73
N TYR A 314 -23.61 9.79 -5.52
CA TYR A 314 -24.33 9.55 -4.27
C TYR A 314 -24.93 10.85 -3.72
N ARG A 315 -26.26 10.95 -3.68
CA ARG A 315 -26.98 12.06 -3.03
C ARG A 315 -27.29 11.69 -1.58
N ALA A 316 -26.54 12.29 -0.64
CA ALA A 316 -26.69 12.02 0.79
C ALA A 316 -28.05 12.49 1.32
N LYS A 317 -28.77 11.62 2.04
CA LYS A 317 -29.99 11.99 2.77
C LYS A 317 -29.63 12.35 4.21
N ILE A 318 -29.89 13.60 4.61
CA ILE A 318 -29.58 14.11 5.94
C ILE A 318 -30.62 13.60 6.95
N LYS A 319 -30.35 12.40 7.51
CA LYS A 319 -31.06 11.82 8.66
C LYS A 319 -30.05 11.21 9.65
N PRO A 320 -30.42 11.00 10.93
CA PRO A 320 -29.64 10.20 11.86
C PRO A 320 -29.31 8.82 11.27
N GLY A 321 -28.16 8.26 11.60
CA GLY A 321 -27.71 6.97 11.07
C GLY A 321 -27.18 6.98 9.63
N LEU A 322 -27.56 7.95 8.79
CA LEU A 322 -27.19 7.97 7.36
C LEU A 322 -25.91 8.77 7.07
N TRP A 323 -25.06 8.17 6.24
CA TRP A 323 -23.78 8.71 5.80
C TRP A 323 -23.96 9.97 4.94
N ARG A 324 -23.11 10.93 5.26
CA ARG A 324 -22.91 12.22 4.62
C ARG A 324 -21.39 12.51 4.59
N PRO A 325 -20.90 13.39 3.72
CA PRO A 325 -19.50 13.81 3.72
C PRO A 325 -19.03 14.28 5.11
N THR A 326 -17.76 14.01 5.43
CA THR A 326 -17.19 14.19 6.78
C THR A 326 -16.08 15.25 6.80
N PRO A 327 -15.88 15.96 7.93
CA PRO A 327 -14.75 16.88 8.09
C PRO A 327 -13.40 16.13 8.03
N PRO A 328 -12.30 16.83 7.69
CA PRO A 328 -12.24 18.25 7.39
C PRO A 328 -12.62 18.59 5.94
N ARG A 329 -12.45 17.66 4.98
CA ARG A 329 -12.54 17.94 3.53
C ARG A 329 -13.93 17.80 2.91
N PHE A 330 -14.89 17.19 3.60
CA PHE A 330 -16.27 16.96 3.10
C PHE A 330 -16.34 16.36 1.68
N LEU A 331 -15.47 15.39 1.40
CA LEU A 331 -15.31 14.80 0.07
C LEU A 331 -16.57 14.05 -0.42
N PRO A 332 -16.80 14.00 -1.75
CA PRO A 332 -17.79 13.13 -2.36
C PRO A 332 -17.63 11.64 -1.98
N ALA A 333 -18.72 10.88 -2.10
CA ALA A 333 -18.72 9.46 -1.75
C ALA A 333 -17.82 8.64 -2.69
N ALA A 334 -16.84 7.93 -2.14
CA ALA A 334 -15.84 7.18 -2.89
C ALA A 334 -16.31 5.76 -3.24
N GLY A 335 -16.16 5.37 -4.51
CA GLY A 335 -16.44 4.01 -5.00
C GLY A 335 -17.91 3.63 -5.05
N VAL A 336 -18.86 4.56 -5.19
CA VAL A 336 -20.31 4.28 -5.18
C VAL A 336 -20.73 3.22 -6.20
N ALA A 337 -20.05 3.19 -7.35
CA ALA A 337 -20.24 2.20 -8.42
C ALA A 337 -19.53 0.87 -8.17
N TRP A 338 -18.61 0.77 -7.20
CA TRP A 338 -17.77 -0.43 -7.00
C TRP A 338 -18.58 -1.69 -6.65
N ARG A 339 -19.77 -1.51 -6.07
CA ARG A 339 -20.79 -2.56 -5.86
C ARG A 339 -21.40 -3.14 -7.14
N GLN A 340 -21.12 -2.53 -8.29
CA GLN A 340 -21.58 -2.92 -9.64
C GLN A 340 -20.42 -3.44 -10.49
N VAL A 341 -19.22 -3.57 -9.91
CA VAL A 341 -18.12 -4.29 -10.56
C VAL A 341 -18.51 -5.75 -10.63
N ALA A 342 -18.41 -6.35 -11.82
CA ALA A 342 -18.59 -7.79 -11.98
C ALA A 342 -17.55 -8.49 -11.09
N PRO A 343 -17.93 -9.40 -10.17
CA PRO A 343 -16.93 -10.06 -9.33
C PRO A 343 -15.97 -10.92 -10.16
N PHE A 344 -14.89 -11.40 -9.55
CA PHE A 344 -13.95 -12.32 -10.17
C PHE A 344 -14.37 -13.79 -9.93
N VAL A 345 -14.92 -14.10 -8.75
CA VAL A 345 -15.32 -15.47 -8.37
C VAL A 345 -16.73 -15.52 -7.79
N LEU A 346 -17.13 -14.52 -6.99
CA LEU A 346 -18.50 -14.42 -6.44
C LEU A 346 -19.54 -14.36 -7.57
N GLN A 347 -20.69 -14.97 -7.35
CA GLN A 347 -21.82 -14.90 -8.30
C GLN A 347 -22.45 -13.51 -8.34
N GLN A 348 -22.39 -12.77 -7.22
CA GLN A 348 -22.88 -11.40 -7.12
C GLN A 348 -22.25 -10.68 -5.92
N ALA A 349 -22.12 -9.35 -6.00
CA ALA A 349 -21.60 -8.52 -4.91
C ALA A 349 -22.35 -8.69 -3.57
N ALA A 350 -23.64 -9.03 -3.62
CA ALA A 350 -24.49 -9.23 -2.46
C ALA A 350 -24.37 -10.62 -1.79
N GLN A 351 -23.62 -11.57 -2.37
CA GLN A 351 -23.66 -13.01 -2.03
C GLN A 351 -23.46 -13.31 -0.53
N PHE A 352 -22.59 -12.54 0.13
CA PHE A 352 -22.31 -12.69 1.57
C PHE A 352 -22.64 -11.43 2.39
N ARG A 353 -23.49 -10.53 1.85
CA ARG A 353 -23.84 -9.26 2.51
C ARG A 353 -24.30 -9.50 3.96
N PRO A 354 -23.59 -9.00 4.99
CA PRO A 354 -23.96 -9.20 6.38
C PRO A 354 -25.32 -8.57 6.73
N GLU A 355 -25.89 -9.02 7.85
CA GLU A 355 -27.04 -8.38 8.49
C GLU A 355 -26.83 -6.88 8.75
N ALA A 356 -27.94 -6.17 9.00
CA ALA A 356 -27.93 -4.74 9.29
C ALA A 356 -27.06 -4.38 10.51
N PRO A 357 -26.43 -3.19 10.52
CA PRO A 357 -25.74 -2.67 11.69
C PRO A 357 -26.70 -2.48 12.88
N PRO A 358 -26.20 -2.45 14.14
CA PRO A 358 -27.04 -2.24 15.31
C PRO A 358 -27.89 -0.97 15.21
N ARG A 359 -29.18 -1.09 15.58
CA ARG A 359 -30.14 0.03 15.63
C ARG A 359 -29.57 1.15 16.52
N LEU A 360 -29.78 2.41 16.15
CA LEU A 360 -29.23 3.56 16.88
C LEU A 360 -29.64 3.57 18.36
N ALA A 361 -30.91 3.30 18.67
CA ALA A 361 -31.41 3.20 20.05
C ALA A 361 -30.92 1.95 20.83
N SER A 362 -30.09 1.07 20.24
CA SER A 362 -29.60 -0.14 20.92
C SER A 362 -28.45 0.16 21.89
N ARG A 363 -28.38 -0.60 22.99
CA ARG A 363 -27.25 -0.52 23.92
C ARG A 363 -25.91 -0.83 23.25
N THR A 364 -25.90 -1.83 22.35
CA THR A 364 -24.74 -2.22 21.54
C THR A 364 -24.19 -1.08 20.67
N TYR A 365 -25.06 -0.23 20.10
CA TYR A 365 -24.63 0.96 19.38
C TYR A 365 -23.97 1.97 20.32
N ALA A 366 -24.59 2.28 21.47
CA ALA A 366 -24.06 3.25 22.43
C ALA A 366 -22.71 2.85 23.02
N ASP A 367 -22.54 1.58 23.44
CA ASP A 367 -21.27 1.12 24.02
C ASP A 367 -20.12 1.20 22.99
N GLN A 368 -20.38 0.82 21.74
CA GLN A 368 -19.38 0.91 20.67
C GLN A 368 -19.09 2.35 20.26
N LEU A 369 -20.10 3.22 20.21
CA LEU A 369 -19.90 4.64 19.94
C LEU A 369 -19.07 5.31 21.04
N ASN A 370 -19.34 4.98 22.31
CA ASN A 370 -18.58 5.49 23.46
C ASN A 370 -17.15 4.91 23.52
N GLN A 371 -16.93 3.66 23.08
CA GLN A 371 -15.59 3.09 22.90
C GLN A 371 -14.79 3.87 21.85
N VAL A 372 -15.37 4.12 20.67
CA VAL A 372 -14.71 4.89 19.60
C VAL A 372 -14.52 6.34 20.02
N LYS A 373 -15.47 6.95 20.73
CA LYS A 373 -15.34 8.31 21.27
C LYS A 373 -14.14 8.44 22.20
N ARG A 374 -13.94 7.47 23.11
CA ARG A 374 -12.79 7.44 24.03
C ARG A 374 -11.46 7.18 23.32
N LEU A 375 -11.36 6.11 22.54
CA LEU A 375 -10.07 5.64 22.00
C LEU A 375 -9.69 6.28 20.66
N GLY A 376 -10.67 6.80 19.93
CA GLY A 376 -10.53 7.29 18.56
C GLY A 376 -10.29 8.79 18.42
N GLN A 377 -10.43 9.56 19.50
CA GLN A 377 -10.28 11.01 19.46
C GLN A 377 -8.84 11.42 19.11
N ILE A 378 -8.64 12.48 18.33
CA ILE A 378 -7.33 12.94 17.88
C ILE A 378 -6.34 13.13 19.05
N ASP A 379 -6.79 13.78 20.12
CA ASP A 379 -6.09 14.09 21.38
C ASP A 379 -6.46 13.15 22.54
N SER A 380 -6.90 11.91 22.25
CA SER A 380 -7.34 10.95 23.28
C SER A 380 -6.29 10.70 24.37
N THR A 381 -6.67 11.00 25.62
CA THR A 381 -5.94 10.62 26.84
C THR A 381 -6.17 9.17 27.26
N SER A 382 -7.11 8.45 26.63
CA SER A 382 -7.39 7.02 26.88
C SER A 382 -6.66 6.08 25.93
N ARG A 383 -6.20 6.55 24.76
CA ARG A 383 -5.48 5.74 23.78
C ARG A 383 -4.00 5.66 24.15
N THR A 384 -3.46 4.46 24.24
CA THR A 384 -2.02 4.29 24.54
C THR A 384 -1.13 4.69 23.36
N ALA A 385 0.16 4.93 23.61
CA ALA A 385 1.15 5.14 22.54
C ALA A 385 1.19 3.95 21.56
N GLU A 386 1.03 2.73 22.08
CA GLU A 386 0.97 1.50 21.29
C GLU A 386 -0.27 1.44 20.38
N GLN A 387 -1.46 1.72 20.93
CA GLN A 387 -2.70 1.82 20.14
C GLN A 387 -2.62 2.93 19.07
N THR A 388 -1.88 4.01 19.36
CA THR A 388 -1.60 5.10 18.43
C THR A 388 -0.65 4.67 17.30
N GLN A 389 0.32 3.80 17.58
CA GLN A 389 1.18 3.17 16.56
C GLN A 389 0.38 2.20 15.70
N ILE A 390 -0.41 1.30 16.31
CA ILE A 390 -1.30 0.34 15.62
C ILE A 390 -2.24 1.05 14.63
N ALA A 391 -2.83 2.18 15.02
CA ALA A 391 -3.70 2.99 14.16
C ALA A 391 -2.99 3.50 12.88
N ARG A 392 -1.70 3.79 12.96
CA ARG A 392 -0.87 4.25 11.82
C ARG A 392 -0.28 3.10 11.01
N PHE A 393 0.14 2.02 11.65
CA PHE A 393 0.78 0.87 11.00
C PHE A 393 -0.12 0.24 9.92
N TRP A 394 -1.40 0.06 10.26
CA TRP A 394 -2.43 -0.53 9.40
C TRP A 394 -3.18 0.52 8.56
N LEU A 395 -2.55 1.66 8.23
CA LEU A 395 -3.21 2.72 7.48
C LEU A 395 -3.32 2.39 5.98
N GLY A 396 -2.20 2.21 5.29
CA GLY A 396 -2.14 1.78 3.89
C GLY A 396 -2.60 2.87 2.93
N ASN A 397 -1.98 4.05 3.01
CA ASN A 397 -2.33 5.22 2.19
C ASN A 397 -2.02 5.02 0.69
N PRO A 398 -2.67 5.78 -0.22
CA PRO A 398 -2.16 5.98 -1.57
C PRO A 398 -0.72 6.52 -1.54
N GLY A 399 0.15 6.04 -2.43
CA GLY A 399 1.60 6.28 -2.40
C GLY A 399 2.38 5.24 -1.58
N THR A 400 1.68 4.40 -0.81
CA THR A 400 2.20 3.12 -0.31
C THR A 400 1.69 1.97 -1.19
N SER A 401 2.02 0.73 -0.85
CA SER A 401 1.41 -0.47 -1.45
C SER A 401 -0.11 -0.56 -1.27
N THR A 402 -0.69 0.32 -0.44
CA THR A 402 -2.05 0.31 0.07
C THR A 402 -2.35 -0.92 0.93
N PHE A 403 -3.51 -0.95 1.60
CA PHE A 403 -3.84 -2.02 2.53
C PHE A 403 -3.88 -3.44 1.91
N PRO A 404 -4.41 -3.67 0.69
CA PRO A 404 -4.27 -4.96 -0.01
C PRO A 404 -2.82 -5.34 -0.33
N GLY A 405 -1.98 -4.38 -0.71
CA GLY A 405 -0.56 -4.63 -1.00
C GLY A 405 0.25 -4.99 0.24
N LEU A 406 -0.07 -4.44 1.41
CA LEU A 406 0.53 -4.85 2.69
C LEU A 406 0.28 -6.34 3.00
N TRP A 407 -0.86 -6.91 2.61
CA TRP A 407 -1.10 -8.35 2.73
C TRP A 407 -0.34 -9.18 1.70
N ASN A 408 0.01 -8.60 0.55
CA ASN A 408 0.91 -9.23 -0.43
C ASN A 408 2.39 -9.19 0.03
N GLU A 409 2.80 -8.17 0.79
CA GLU A 409 4.11 -8.10 1.45
C GLU A 409 4.23 -9.20 2.53
N ILE A 410 3.19 -9.35 3.37
CA ILE A 410 3.10 -10.43 4.38
C ILE A 410 3.10 -11.82 3.71
N ALA A 411 2.40 -11.97 2.59
CA ALA A 411 2.38 -13.22 1.82
C ALA A 411 3.77 -13.57 1.27
N ALA A 412 4.45 -12.61 0.61
CA ALA A 412 5.78 -12.80 0.06
C ALA A 412 6.82 -13.13 1.14
N GLN A 413 6.75 -12.43 2.28
CA GLN A 413 7.60 -12.70 3.43
C GLN A 413 7.41 -14.12 3.97
N THR A 414 6.16 -14.59 4.07
CA THR A 414 5.88 -15.94 4.56
C THR A 414 6.33 -17.00 3.56
N ALA A 415 6.06 -16.77 2.27
CA ALA A 415 6.48 -17.65 1.16
C ALA A 415 8.00 -17.90 1.16
N GLU A 416 8.80 -16.83 1.23
CA GLU A 416 10.27 -16.94 1.30
C GLU A 416 10.73 -17.68 2.57
N GLN A 417 10.18 -17.32 3.73
CA GLN A 417 10.53 -17.94 5.03
C GLN A 417 10.09 -19.41 5.17
N THR A 418 9.11 -19.84 4.38
CA THR A 418 8.65 -21.25 4.31
C THR A 418 9.22 -22.01 3.11
N ARG A 419 9.98 -21.35 2.24
CA ARG A 419 10.59 -21.92 1.01
C ARG A 419 9.56 -22.58 0.10
N THR A 420 8.48 -21.86 -0.20
CA THR A 420 7.50 -22.27 -1.22
C THR A 420 8.13 -22.37 -2.61
N THR A 421 7.51 -23.17 -3.47
CA THR A 421 7.86 -23.26 -4.90
C THR A 421 7.14 -22.17 -5.72
N LEU A 422 7.70 -21.83 -6.88
CA LEU A 422 7.13 -20.86 -7.84
C LEU A 422 5.66 -21.17 -8.18
N LEU A 423 5.33 -22.43 -8.44
CA LEU A 423 3.95 -22.87 -8.72
C LEU A 423 3.00 -22.66 -7.53
N ASN A 424 3.47 -22.91 -6.31
CA ASN A 424 2.69 -22.64 -5.10
C ASN A 424 2.56 -21.15 -4.82
N ASN A 425 3.56 -20.34 -5.16
CA ASN A 425 3.52 -18.89 -5.07
C ASN A 425 2.52 -18.29 -6.08
N ALA A 426 2.56 -18.71 -7.34
CA ALA A 426 1.59 -18.28 -8.35
C ALA A 426 0.14 -18.49 -7.86
N ARG A 427 -0.16 -19.72 -7.39
CA ARG A 427 -1.48 -20.07 -6.84
C ARG A 427 -1.85 -19.25 -5.59
N LEU A 428 -0.91 -19.11 -4.64
CA LEU A 428 -1.11 -18.31 -3.42
C LEU A 428 -1.49 -16.86 -3.76
N PHE A 429 -0.75 -16.22 -4.66
CA PHE A 429 -0.98 -14.83 -5.01
C PHE A 429 -2.25 -14.65 -5.84
N ALA A 430 -2.61 -15.57 -6.72
CA ALA A 430 -3.91 -15.55 -7.40
C ALA A 430 -5.07 -15.71 -6.40
N GLN A 431 -5.07 -16.76 -5.57
CA GLN A 431 -6.12 -16.99 -4.57
C GLN A 431 -6.25 -15.82 -3.57
N LEU A 432 -5.13 -15.28 -3.10
CA LEU A 432 -5.09 -14.11 -2.20
C LEU A 432 -5.75 -12.88 -2.83
N ASN A 433 -5.41 -12.56 -4.07
CA ASN A 433 -5.87 -11.32 -4.68
C ASN A 433 -7.27 -11.43 -5.29
N LEU A 434 -7.68 -12.61 -5.76
CA LEU A 434 -9.10 -12.93 -6.03
C LEU A 434 -9.95 -12.72 -4.77
N ALA A 435 -9.50 -13.23 -3.61
CA ALA A 435 -10.21 -13.02 -2.34
C ALA A 435 -10.22 -11.55 -1.89
N LEU A 436 -9.13 -10.80 -2.09
CA LEU A 436 -9.06 -9.38 -1.75
C LEU A 436 -9.97 -8.51 -2.64
N VAL A 437 -9.99 -8.72 -3.96
CA VAL A 437 -10.81 -7.91 -4.87
C VAL A 437 -12.30 -8.17 -4.64
N ASP A 438 -12.74 -9.42 -4.52
CA ASP A 438 -14.15 -9.73 -4.29
C ASP A 438 -14.61 -9.32 -2.87
N ALA A 439 -13.71 -9.38 -1.87
CA ALA A 439 -13.97 -8.83 -0.55
C ALA A 439 -14.22 -7.30 -0.60
N SER A 440 -13.56 -6.58 -1.51
CA SER A 440 -13.82 -5.15 -1.73
C SER A 440 -15.19 -4.91 -2.39
N ILE A 441 -15.57 -5.73 -3.38
CA ILE A 441 -16.84 -5.60 -4.09
C ILE A 441 -18.01 -5.82 -3.12
N ALA A 442 -17.97 -6.89 -2.32
CA ALA A 442 -19.00 -7.18 -1.32
C ALA A 442 -19.01 -6.19 -0.14
N ALA A 443 -17.85 -5.67 0.28
CA ALA A 443 -17.80 -4.61 1.29
C ALA A 443 -18.44 -3.31 0.80
N TRP A 444 -18.26 -2.95 -0.48
CA TRP A 444 -18.85 -1.73 -1.05
C TRP A 444 -20.34 -1.87 -1.35
N ASP A 445 -20.82 -3.04 -1.76
CA ASP A 445 -22.26 -3.35 -1.77
C ASP A 445 -22.89 -3.17 -0.38
N THR A 446 -22.27 -3.75 0.65
CA THR A 446 -22.72 -3.63 2.04
C THR A 446 -22.76 -2.17 2.49
N LYS A 447 -21.71 -1.40 2.19
CA LYS A 447 -21.61 0.05 2.49
C LYS A 447 -22.72 0.87 1.86
N TYR A 448 -23.00 0.69 0.58
CA TYR A 448 -23.99 1.51 -0.13
C TYR A 448 -25.43 0.96 -0.02
N THR A 449 -25.60 -0.25 0.51
CA THR A 449 -26.89 -0.75 1.01
C THR A 449 -27.26 -0.05 2.32
N TYR A 450 -26.47 -0.24 3.38
CA TYR A 450 -26.82 0.26 4.72
C TYR A 450 -26.50 1.75 4.94
N ARG A 451 -25.53 2.31 4.21
CA ARG A 451 -25.16 3.74 4.20
C ARG A 451 -24.93 4.32 5.60
N SER A 452 -24.33 3.54 6.50
CA SER A 452 -24.14 3.93 7.89
C SER A 452 -23.19 5.12 8.05
N TRP A 453 -23.59 6.09 8.87
CA TRP A 453 -22.77 7.25 9.23
C TRP A 453 -21.48 6.87 9.96
N ARG A 454 -20.46 7.71 9.81
CA ARG A 454 -19.14 7.52 10.44
C ARG A 454 -19.17 7.94 11.92
N PRO A 455 -18.26 7.41 12.76
CA PRO A 455 -18.18 7.80 14.17
C PRO A 455 -18.08 9.30 14.39
N VAL A 456 -17.34 10.04 13.56
CA VAL A 456 -17.25 11.51 13.64
C VAL A 456 -18.62 12.21 13.48
N THR A 457 -19.49 11.73 12.58
CA THR A 457 -20.85 12.27 12.43
C THR A 457 -21.73 11.85 13.61
N ALA A 458 -21.64 10.59 14.01
CA ALA A 458 -22.45 9.99 15.06
C ALA A 458 -22.16 10.61 16.45
N ILE A 459 -20.88 10.81 16.81
CA ILE A 459 -20.47 11.41 18.09
C ILE A 459 -20.86 12.89 18.16
N ARG A 460 -20.72 13.63 17.05
CA ARG A 460 -21.11 15.05 17.01
C ARG A 460 -22.63 15.24 17.08
N LEU A 461 -23.41 14.34 16.50
CA LEU A 461 -24.87 14.43 16.37
C LEU A 461 -25.63 13.44 17.28
N ALA A 462 -24.99 12.90 18.32
CA ALA A 462 -25.56 11.87 19.18
C ALA A 462 -26.91 12.30 19.84
N GLY A 463 -27.11 13.59 20.10
CA GLY A 463 -28.41 14.12 20.56
C GLY A 463 -29.58 13.93 19.57
N SER A 464 -29.33 13.41 18.36
CA SER A 464 -30.33 13.07 17.35
C SER A 464 -30.42 11.58 17.02
N ASP A 465 -29.65 10.71 17.69
CA ASP A 465 -29.63 9.26 17.39
C ASP A 465 -30.75 8.45 18.09
N GLY A 466 -31.44 9.06 19.05
CA GLY A 466 -32.54 8.44 19.81
C GLY A 466 -32.09 7.55 20.97
N ASN A 467 -30.84 7.68 21.45
CA ASN A 467 -30.26 6.80 22.46
C ASN A 467 -29.84 7.56 23.74
N ALA A 468 -30.53 7.31 24.85
CA ALA A 468 -30.23 7.95 26.13
C ALA A 468 -28.83 7.63 26.71
N ALA A 469 -28.12 6.61 26.19
CA ALA A 469 -26.76 6.23 26.59
C ALA A 469 -25.65 6.84 25.72
N THR A 470 -25.98 7.64 24.71
CA THR A 470 -25.00 8.45 23.96
C THR A 470 -24.99 9.90 24.47
N ARG A 471 -23.92 10.63 24.17
CA ARG A 471 -23.74 12.06 24.53
C ARG A 471 -22.94 12.73 23.43
N ALA A 472 -23.45 13.85 22.93
CA ALA A 472 -22.88 14.60 21.83
C ALA A 472 -21.59 15.31 22.23
N VAL A 473 -20.62 15.36 21.32
CA VAL A 473 -19.38 16.16 21.45
C VAL A 473 -19.15 16.86 20.10
N PRO A 474 -19.67 18.09 19.90
CA PRO A 474 -19.75 18.74 18.59
C PRO A 474 -18.41 18.92 17.84
N ASP A 475 -17.31 19.07 18.59
CA ASP A 475 -15.97 19.32 18.04
C ASP A 475 -15.11 18.07 17.92
N TRP A 476 -15.62 16.89 18.31
CA TRP A 476 -14.86 15.64 18.32
C TRP A 476 -14.26 15.32 16.94
N GLN A 477 -12.98 14.98 16.90
CA GLN A 477 -12.24 14.64 15.68
C GLN A 477 -11.62 13.25 15.80
N SER A 478 -11.69 12.47 14.72
CA SER A 478 -11.02 11.17 14.62
C SER A 478 -9.50 11.35 14.48
N PHE A 479 -8.72 10.45 15.07
CA PHE A 479 -7.25 10.48 15.01
C PHE A 479 -6.68 10.22 13.61
N LEU A 480 -7.37 9.40 12.81
CA LEU A 480 -7.15 9.30 11.37
C LEU A 480 -8.18 10.17 10.64
N GLU A 481 -7.85 10.70 9.46
CA GLU A 481 -8.87 11.34 8.60
C GLU A 481 -9.96 10.31 8.26
N THR A 482 -11.23 10.69 8.40
CA THR A 482 -12.36 9.79 8.16
C THR A 482 -12.54 9.57 6.65
N PRO A 483 -12.35 8.33 6.12
CA PRO A 483 -12.41 8.11 4.67
C PRO A 483 -13.82 8.30 4.10
N ALA A 484 -13.90 8.88 2.90
CA ALA A 484 -15.11 9.42 2.27
C ALA A 484 -16.11 8.37 1.74
N HIS A 485 -16.47 7.38 2.55
CA HIS A 485 -17.46 6.35 2.23
C HIS A 485 -18.15 5.87 3.53
N PRO A 486 -19.31 5.17 3.44
CA PRO A 486 -20.03 4.65 4.60
C PRO A 486 -19.20 3.79 5.55
N ASP A 487 -19.64 3.73 6.81
CA ASP A 487 -18.98 3.01 7.91
C ASP A 487 -19.02 1.49 7.70
N TYR A 488 -20.22 0.92 7.78
CA TYR A 488 -20.45 -0.51 7.88
C TYR A 488 -20.43 -1.20 6.50
N VAL A 489 -19.65 -2.25 6.26
CA VAL A 489 -18.62 -2.87 7.11
C VAL A 489 -17.24 -2.25 6.93
N SER A 490 -16.33 -2.44 7.88
CA SER A 490 -14.95 -1.93 7.84
C SER A 490 -14.18 -2.58 6.70
N ALA A 491 -13.69 -1.78 5.74
CA ALA A 491 -13.01 -2.27 4.54
C ALA A 491 -11.69 -2.96 4.91
N HIS A 492 -10.86 -2.31 5.72
CA HIS A 492 -9.64 -2.88 6.31
C HIS A 492 -9.90 -4.23 7.00
N SER A 493 -10.97 -4.34 7.80
CA SER A 493 -11.34 -5.61 8.43
C SER A 493 -11.81 -6.68 7.44
N THR A 494 -12.37 -6.28 6.30
CA THR A 494 -12.85 -7.23 5.27
C THR A 494 -11.67 -7.77 4.45
N PHE A 495 -10.78 -6.88 3.97
CA PHE A 495 -9.52 -7.29 3.34
C PHE A 495 -8.67 -8.17 4.28
N ALA A 496 -8.53 -7.78 5.55
CA ALA A 496 -7.77 -8.55 6.54
C ALA A 496 -8.41 -9.92 6.85
N GLY A 497 -9.75 -9.97 6.93
CA GLY A 497 -10.49 -11.22 7.09
C GLY A 497 -10.26 -12.16 5.91
N ALA A 498 -10.23 -11.64 4.68
CA ALA A 498 -9.96 -12.44 3.48
C ALA A 498 -8.51 -12.94 3.43
N ALA A 499 -7.53 -12.02 3.50
CA ALA A 499 -6.11 -12.37 3.41
C ALA A 499 -5.67 -13.35 4.51
N ALA A 500 -6.06 -13.12 5.76
CA ALA A 500 -5.72 -14.05 6.84
C ALA A 500 -6.34 -15.44 6.66
N THR A 501 -7.45 -15.57 5.93
CA THR A 501 -8.07 -16.87 5.62
C THR A 501 -7.24 -17.62 4.58
N VAL A 502 -6.88 -16.98 3.46
CA VAL A 502 -6.02 -17.60 2.43
C VAL A 502 -4.65 -17.97 2.98
N LEU A 503 -4.03 -17.07 3.74
CA LEU A 503 -2.72 -17.32 4.36
C LEU A 503 -2.78 -18.44 5.41
N THR A 504 -3.88 -18.56 6.18
CA THR A 504 -4.07 -19.68 7.12
C THR A 504 -4.37 -21.00 6.38
N ARG A 505 -5.06 -20.98 5.22
CA ARG A 505 -5.25 -22.18 4.38
C ARG A 505 -3.93 -22.70 3.81
N THR A 506 -3.03 -21.78 3.43
CA THR A 506 -1.75 -22.11 2.78
C THR A 506 -0.66 -22.49 3.80
N PHE A 507 -0.53 -21.74 4.89
CA PHE A 507 0.60 -21.85 5.84
C PHE A 507 0.21 -22.32 7.24
N GLY A 508 -1.08 -22.56 7.50
CA GLY A 508 -1.58 -22.87 8.85
C GLY A 508 -1.41 -21.71 9.83
N SER A 509 -1.15 -22.03 11.10
CA SER A 509 -0.89 -21.02 12.14
C SER A 509 0.59 -20.62 12.15
N TYR A 510 0.95 -19.64 11.34
CA TYR A 510 2.34 -19.19 11.16
C TYR A 510 2.70 -17.93 11.97
N ARG A 511 3.91 -17.92 12.54
CA ARG A 511 4.48 -16.78 13.29
C ARG A 511 5.35 -15.91 12.38
N PHE A 512 5.00 -14.64 12.20
CA PHE A 512 5.70 -13.72 11.28
C PHE A 512 5.91 -12.32 11.89
N THR A 513 6.66 -11.46 11.20
CA THR A 513 6.94 -10.07 11.62
C THR A 513 6.79 -9.09 10.46
N ALA A 514 5.64 -8.43 10.40
CA ALA A 514 5.33 -7.43 9.38
C ALA A 514 6.07 -6.10 9.62
N THR A 515 6.34 -5.40 8.53
CA THR A 515 6.75 -3.99 8.46
C THR A 515 5.58 -3.13 7.96
N SER A 516 5.74 -1.81 7.90
CA SER A 516 4.76 -0.93 7.23
C SER A 516 5.49 0.25 6.57
N PHE A 517 5.17 0.53 5.31
CA PHE A 517 5.75 1.65 4.56
C PHE A 517 5.30 3.02 5.13
N ASP A 518 4.09 3.10 5.70
CA ASP A 518 3.60 4.29 6.43
C ASP A 518 4.40 4.54 7.74
N LEU A 519 5.15 3.55 8.25
CA LEU A 519 5.98 3.64 9.46
C LEU A 519 7.36 2.95 9.31
N PRO A 520 8.30 3.50 8.52
CA PRO A 520 9.60 2.87 8.29
C PRO A 520 10.37 2.62 9.60
N GLY A 521 10.95 1.43 9.73
CA GLY A 521 11.67 0.98 10.93
C GLY A 521 10.77 0.40 12.03
N ILE A 522 9.45 0.55 11.96
CA ILE A 522 8.52 -0.15 12.86
C ILE A 522 8.28 -1.58 12.36
N ARG A 523 8.37 -2.54 13.28
CA ARG A 523 8.11 -3.97 13.07
C ARG A 523 7.05 -4.45 14.05
N ARG A 524 6.15 -5.33 13.63
CA ARG A 524 5.08 -5.90 14.46
C ARG A 524 5.02 -7.42 14.26
N SER A 525 5.13 -8.17 15.34
CA SER A 525 5.22 -9.64 15.32
C SER A 525 3.91 -10.27 15.79
N PHE A 526 3.48 -11.33 15.10
CA PHE A 526 2.18 -11.98 15.32
C PHE A 526 2.35 -13.51 15.45
N GLN A 527 1.46 -14.14 16.21
CA GLN A 527 1.35 -15.59 16.37
C GLN A 527 0.62 -16.28 15.21
N SER A 528 -0.24 -15.53 14.51
CA SER A 528 -1.02 -15.99 13.36
C SER A 528 -1.53 -14.82 12.51
N PHE A 529 -1.90 -15.09 11.26
CA PHE A 529 -2.58 -14.10 10.42
C PHE A 529 -3.94 -13.65 11.01
N GLY A 530 -4.60 -14.52 11.77
CA GLY A 530 -5.84 -14.20 12.48
C GLY A 530 -5.66 -13.16 13.58
N GLU A 531 -4.52 -13.15 14.27
CA GLU A 531 -4.16 -12.11 15.23
C GLU A 531 -3.87 -10.79 14.50
N ALA A 532 -3.04 -10.83 13.45
CA ALA A 532 -2.73 -9.65 12.63
C ALA A 532 -4.00 -9.00 12.04
N ALA A 533 -4.94 -9.80 11.55
CA ALA A 533 -6.24 -9.31 11.06
C ALA A 533 -7.13 -8.74 12.17
N THR A 534 -7.04 -9.27 13.39
CA THR A 534 -7.74 -8.74 14.57
C THR A 534 -7.16 -7.38 14.97
N GLU A 535 -5.83 -7.23 14.99
CA GLU A 535 -5.17 -5.96 15.24
C GLU A 535 -5.46 -4.94 14.13
N ALA A 536 -5.40 -5.34 12.87
CA ALA A 536 -5.74 -4.51 11.73
C ALA A 536 -7.20 -4.00 11.80
N GLY A 537 -8.12 -4.79 12.33
CA GLY A 537 -9.45 -4.33 12.72
C GLY A 537 -9.41 -3.29 13.85
N MET A 538 -8.79 -3.63 14.98
CA MET A 538 -8.71 -2.74 16.15
C MET A 538 -8.06 -1.37 15.83
N SER A 539 -7.11 -1.32 14.89
CA SER A 539 -6.51 -0.08 14.38
C SER A 539 -7.56 0.97 13.96
N ARG A 540 -8.72 0.54 13.45
CA ARG A 540 -9.78 1.43 12.95
C ARG A 540 -10.67 1.98 14.08
N ILE A 541 -10.65 1.34 15.26
CA ILE A 541 -11.22 1.86 16.51
C ILE A 541 -10.29 2.92 17.10
N TYR A 542 -9.00 2.59 17.22
CA TYR A 542 -7.96 3.51 17.73
C TYR A 542 -7.79 4.75 16.84
N GLY A 543 -8.02 4.61 15.53
CA GLY A 543 -8.07 5.71 14.57
C GLY A 543 -9.37 6.53 14.58
N GLY A 544 -10.42 6.09 15.27
CA GLY A 544 -11.68 6.83 15.40
C GLY A 544 -12.64 6.76 14.21
N ILE A 545 -12.46 5.79 13.31
CA ILE A 545 -13.10 5.81 11.98
C ILE A 545 -14.03 4.63 11.69
N HIS A 546 -14.02 3.56 12.50
CA HIS A 546 -14.97 2.46 12.42
C HIS A 546 -15.53 2.03 13.78
N THR A 547 -16.69 1.36 13.77
CA THR A 547 -17.33 0.73 14.94
C THR A 547 -16.93 -0.74 15.08
N MET A 548 -17.04 -1.32 16.28
CA MET A 548 -16.72 -2.75 16.48
C MET A 548 -17.66 -3.70 15.74
N SER A 549 -18.91 -3.29 15.46
CA SER A 549 -19.81 -4.04 14.58
C SER A 549 -19.34 -4.01 13.12
N ALA A 550 -18.94 -2.83 12.61
CA ALA A 550 -18.37 -2.71 11.28
C ALA A 550 -17.08 -3.54 11.12
N ASN A 551 -16.24 -3.59 12.16
CA ASN A 551 -15.06 -4.46 12.18
C ASN A 551 -15.43 -5.95 12.21
N ARG A 552 -16.23 -6.41 13.18
CA ARG A 552 -16.57 -7.84 13.34
C ARG A 552 -17.32 -8.40 12.13
N ALA A 553 -18.27 -7.64 11.56
CA ALA A 553 -18.96 -8.04 10.35
C ALA A 553 -18.06 -8.00 9.11
N GLY A 554 -17.11 -7.05 9.04
CA GLY A 554 -16.07 -7.03 8.00
C GLY A 554 -15.19 -8.28 8.02
N VAL A 555 -14.64 -8.66 9.19
CA VAL A 555 -13.82 -9.88 9.31
C VAL A 555 -14.61 -11.13 8.89
N ARG A 556 -15.91 -11.24 9.25
CA ARG A 556 -16.76 -12.35 8.80
C ARG A 556 -16.96 -12.35 7.29
N LEU A 557 -17.33 -11.20 6.70
CA LEU A 557 -17.50 -11.08 5.25
C LEU A 557 -16.23 -11.48 4.50
N GLY A 558 -15.06 -10.99 4.93
CA GLY A 558 -13.77 -11.35 4.33
C GLY A 558 -13.50 -12.86 4.39
N ARG A 559 -13.75 -13.50 5.53
CA ARG A 559 -13.64 -14.96 5.71
C ARG A 559 -14.59 -15.73 4.79
N GLN A 560 -15.84 -15.29 4.66
CA GLN A 560 -16.84 -15.95 3.80
C GLN A 560 -16.45 -15.86 2.32
N VAL A 561 -16.02 -14.67 1.86
CA VAL A 561 -15.51 -14.50 0.48
C VAL A 561 -14.28 -15.35 0.23
N ALA A 562 -13.27 -15.32 1.12
CA ALA A 562 -12.06 -16.11 0.95
C ALA A 562 -12.32 -17.62 0.95
N ASN A 563 -13.17 -18.13 1.85
CA ASN A 563 -13.56 -19.55 1.85
C ASN A 563 -14.22 -19.95 0.52
N TYR A 564 -15.09 -19.11 -0.03
CA TYR A 564 -15.73 -19.38 -1.32
C TYR A 564 -14.75 -19.31 -2.49
N VAL A 565 -13.82 -18.34 -2.50
CA VAL A 565 -12.75 -18.26 -3.49
C VAL A 565 -11.87 -19.51 -3.44
N LEU A 566 -11.46 -19.96 -2.25
CA LEU A 566 -10.69 -21.19 -2.06
C LEU A 566 -11.48 -22.41 -2.56
N GLN A 567 -12.75 -22.56 -2.18
CA GLN A 567 -13.60 -23.69 -2.61
C GLN A 567 -13.76 -23.77 -4.14
N VAL A 568 -13.80 -22.63 -4.85
CA VAL A 568 -13.94 -22.57 -6.32
C VAL A 568 -12.57 -22.66 -7.04
N ARG A 569 -11.45 -22.52 -6.33
CA ARG A 569 -10.08 -22.45 -6.89
C ARG A 569 -9.09 -23.41 -6.21
N GLU A 570 -9.56 -24.50 -5.61
CA GLU A 570 -8.73 -25.51 -4.91
C GLU A 570 -8.04 -26.50 -5.87
#